data_AF-A0A9X2ZVE0-F1
#
_entry.id   AF-A0A9X2ZVE0-F1
#
_cell.length_a   1.000
_cell.length_b   1.000
_cell.length_c   1.000
_cell.angle_alpha   90.00
_cell.angle_beta   90.00
_cell.angle_gamma   90.00
#
_symmetry.space_group_name_H-M   'P 1'
#
loop_
_entity.id
_entity.type
_entity.pdbx_description
1 polymer ?
#
loop_
_entity_poly.entity_id
_entity_poly.type
_entity_poly.pdbx_seq_one_letter_code
_entity_poly.pdbx_strand_id
1 'polypeptide(L)'
;MSPSTRSVLLFLAKVLAVYVVWYVVYDLWLLPDGRLDAWLSQHVAGVSGTLLTGVGHDASALGRSVTMPGISGVRIADGCNGLATIGLFVGFVVAYPGRFWRRLAFIPLSILVICATNVGRVVAMVLT
;
A
#
# COMPACT_ATOMS: atom_id res chain seq x y z
N MET A 1 13.42 -35.64 7.94
CA MET A 1 12.76 -34.34 8.19
C MET A 1 11.36 -34.61 8.72
N SER A 2 10.92 -33.92 9.77
CA SER A 2 9.55 -34.12 10.27
C SER A 2 8.52 -33.58 9.25
N PRO A 3 7.31 -34.17 9.17
CA PRO A 3 6.26 -33.70 8.25
C PRO A 3 5.86 -32.23 8.45
N SER A 4 6.10 -31.67 9.65
CA SER A 4 5.88 -30.25 9.94
C SER A 4 6.87 -29.33 9.20
N THR A 5 8.17 -29.66 9.22
CA THR A 5 9.22 -28.84 8.58
C THR A 5 9.03 -28.73 7.06
N ARG A 6 8.58 -29.82 6.40
CA ARG A 6 8.30 -29.82 4.96
C ARG A 6 7.16 -28.87 4.60
N SER A 7 6.09 -28.85 5.39
CA SER A 7 4.94 -27.97 5.18
C SER A 7 5.31 -26.49 5.37
N VAL A 8 6.14 -26.19 6.38
CA VAL A 8 6.65 -24.83 6.60
C VAL A 8 7.54 -24.37 5.45
N LEU A 9 8.48 -25.22 4.98
CA LEU A 9 9.34 -24.91 3.83
C LEU A 9 8.54 -24.64 2.56
N LEU A 10 7.50 -25.44 2.28
CA LEU A 10 6.62 -25.23 1.14
C LEU A 10 5.83 -23.92 1.25
N PHE A 11 5.38 -23.56 2.45
CA PHE A 11 4.72 -22.27 2.68
C PHE A 11 5.70 -21.10 2.43
N LEU A 12 6.90 -21.15 3.02
CA LEU A 12 7.92 -20.13 2.84
C LEU A 12 8.33 -19.97 1.37
N ALA A 13 8.49 -21.08 0.65
CA ALA A 13 8.79 -21.05 -0.78
C ALA A 13 7.68 -20.37 -1.60
N LYS A 14 6.40 -20.60 -1.26
CA LYS A 14 5.27 -19.90 -1.90
C LYS A 14 5.28 -18.39 -1.62
N VAL A 15 5.55 -18.00 -0.37
CA VAL A 15 5.63 -16.59 0.03
C VAL A 15 6.78 -15.89 -0.71
N LEU A 16 7.94 -16.53 -0.81
CA LEU A 16 9.08 -16.00 -1.56
C LEU A 16 8.77 -15.89 -3.06
N ALA A 17 8.12 -16.91 -3.64
CA ALA A 17 7.70 -16.87 -5.03
C ALA A 17 6.71 -15.72 -5.29
N VAL A 18 5.74 -15.51 -4.40
CA VAL A 18 4.81 -14.36 -4.49
C VAL A 18 5.56 -13.03 -4.41
N TYR A 19 6.52 -12.89 -3.49
CA TYR A 19 7.33 -11.68 -3.38
C TYR A 19 8.07 -11.39 -4.69
N VAL A 20 8.80 -12.38 -5.23
CA VAL A 20 9.56 -12.22 -6.47
C VAL A 20 8.64 -11.90 -7.64
N VAL A 21 7.56 -12.65 -7.81
CA VAL A 21 6.59 -12.42 -8.89
C VAL A 21 5.97 -11.03 -8.77
N TRP A 22 5.59 -10.60 -7.57
CA TRP A 22 5.01 -9.28 -7.36
C TRP A 22 5.98 -8.15 -7.75
N TYR A 23 7.25 -8.22 -7.33
CA TYR A 23 8.23 -7.19 -7.69
C TYR A 23 8.54 -7.18 -9.18
N VAL A 24 8.65 -8.35 -9.82
CA VAL A 24 8.84 -8.45 -11.27
C VAL A 24 7.64 -7.86 -12.02
N VAL A 25 6.42 -8.17 -11.57
CA VAL A 25 5.19 -7.61 -12.15
C VAL A 25 5.11 -6.09 -11.92
N TYR A 26 5.53 -5.63 -10.74
CA TYR A 26 5.55 -4.21 -10.40
C TYR A 26 6.54 -3.44 -11.26
N ASP A 27 7.82 -3.81 -11.25
CA ASP A 27 8.89 -3.07 -11.91
C ASP A 27 8.77 -3.08 -13.44
N LEU A 28 8.31 -4.20 -14.03
CA LEU A 28 8.29 -4.35 -15.49
C LEU A 28 6.97 -3.90 -16.14
N TRP A 29 5.85 -3.88 -15.41
CA TRP A 29 4.54 -3.52 -15.99
C TRP A 29 3.84 -2.37 -15.26
N LEU A 30 3.70 -2.42 -13.93
CA LEU A 30 2.93 -1.42 -13.18
C LEU A 30 3.67 -0.08 -13.09
N LEU A 31 4.96 -0.11 -12.80
CA LEU A 31 5.78 1.09 -12.62
C LEU A 31 5.94 1.87 -13.95
N PRO A 32 6.21 1.23 -15.11
CA PRO A 32 6.26 1.94 -16.39
C PRO A 32 4.91 2.50 -16.83
N ASP A 33 3.79 1.79 -16.55
CA ASP A 33 2.45 2.31 -16.81
C ASP A 33 2.14 3.53 -15.91
N GLY A 34 2.49 3.44 -14.62
CA GLY A 34 2.43 4.53 -13.66
C GLY A 34 1.03 5.03 -13.32
N ARG A 35 -0.04 4.57 -14.00
CA ARG A 35 -1.41 5.07 -13.79
C ARG A 35 -1.97 4.61 -12.46
N LEU A 36 -1.66 3.38 -12.05
CA LEU A 36 -2.11 2.87 -10.75
C LEU A 36 -1.41 3.60 -9.61
N ASP A 37 -0.10 3.83 -9.73
CA ASP A 37 0.63 4.67 -8.80
C ASP A 37 0.07 6.09 -8.78
N ALA A 38 -0.19 6.70 -9.95
CA ALA A 38 -0.85 8.00 -10.16
C ALA A 38 -2.13 8.10 -9.33
N TRP A 39 -3.06 7.20 -9.61
CA TRP A 39 -4.37 7.13 -9.00
C TRP A 39 -4.28 6.95 -7.48
N LEU A 40 -3.50 5.98 -7.01
CA LEU A 40 -3.41 5.68 -5.58
C LEU A 40 -2.82 6.85 -4.80
N SER A 41 -1.82 7.53 -5.36
CA SER A 41 -1.19 8.66 -4.67
C SER A 41 -2.07 9.90 -4.67
N GLN A 42 -2.86 10.13 -5.72
CA GLN A 42 -3.88 11.18 -5.72
C GLN A 42 -4.96 10.92 -4.66
N HIS A 43 -5.37 9.66 -4.49
CA HIS A 43 -6.31 9.28 -3.44
C HIS A 43 -5.72 9.49 -2.04
N VAL A 44 -4.49 9.04 -1.81
CA VAL A 44 -3.80 9.24 -0.53
C VAL A 44 -3.64 10.74 -0.26
N ALA A 45 -3.14 11.52 -1.23
CA ALA A 45 -2.99 12.98 -1.06
C ALA A 45 -4.33 13.65 -0.75
N GLY A 46 -5.39 13.29 -1.50
CA GLY A 46 -6.74 13.81 -1.28
C GLY A 46 -7.26 13.54 0.12
N VAL A 47 -7.17 12.29 0.59
CA VAL A 47 -7.61 11.90 1.93
C VAL A 47 -6.74 12.55 3.02
N SER A 48 -5.41 12.62 2.83
CA SER A 48 -4.52 13.32 3.76
C SER A 48 -4.87 14.81 3.87
N GLY A 49 -5.15 15.48 2.73
CA GLY A 49 -5.55 16.88 2.71
C GLY A 49 -6.89 17.13 3.40
N THR A 50 -7.90 16.28 3.16
CA THR A 50 -9.20 16.40 3.83
C THR A 50 -9.11 16.13 5.33
N LEU A 51 -8.30 15.17 5.76
CA LEU A 51 -8.04 14.90 7.18
C LEU A 51 -7.35 16.09 7.87
N LEU A 52 -6.29 16.63 7.27
CA LEU A 52 -5.59 17.79 7.81
C LEU A 52 -6.50 19.02 7.90
N THR A 53 -7.32 19.25 6.88
CA THR A 53 -8.35 20.31 6.89
C THR A 53 -9.39 20.10 7.99
N GLY A 54 -9.86 18.86 8.16
CA GLY A 54 -10.80 18.50 9.22
C GLY A 54 -10.25 18.69 10.64
N VAL A 55 -8.93 18.69 10.81
CA VAL A 55 -8.23 18.96 12.09
C VAL A 55 -7.91 20.45 12.27
N GLY A 56 -8.19 21.30 11.28
CA GLY A 56 -8.02 22.75 11.36
C GLY A 56 -6.73 23.29 10.72
N HIS A 57 -6.01 22.47 9.96
CA HIS A 57 -4.88 22.93 9.14
C HIS A 57 -5.36 23.39 7.77
N ASP A 58 -4.76 24.43 7.21
CA ASP A 58 -5.10 24.93 5.87
C ASP A 58 -4.42 24.10 4.77
N ALA A 59 -4.61 22.78 4.80
CA ALA A 59 -3.94 21.84 3.91
C ALA A 59 -4.72 21.65 2.61
N SER A 60 -4.01 21.65 1.50
CA SER A 60 -4.58 21.41 0.16
C SER A 60 -3.86 20.27 -0.53
N ALA A 61 -4.63 19.38 -1.17
CA ALA A 61 -4.09 18.31 -2.00
C ALA A 61 -4.06 18.77 -3.46
N LEU A 62 -2.87 18.84 -4.06
CA LEU A 62 -2.68 19.17 -5.46
C LEU A 62 -2.02 18.00 -6.19
N GLY A 63 -2.83 17.26 -6.96
CA GLY A 63 -2.38 16.06 -7.66
C GLY A 63 -1.85 15.02 -6.67
N ARG A 64 -0.53 14.76 -6.70
CA ARG A 64 0.14 13.77 -5.83
C ARG A 64 0.81 14.41 -4.60
N SER A 65 0.53 15.67 -4.32
CA SER A 65 1.22 16.42 -3.26
C SER A 65 0.22 17.00 -2.27
N VAL A 66 0.63 17.06 -1.01
CA VAL A 66 -0.10 17.72 0.08
C VAL A 66 0.69 18.95 0.49
N THR A 67 0.07 20.12 0.41
CA THR A 67 0.71 21.41 0.68
C THR A 67 -0.03 22.13 1.79
N MET A 68 0.69 22.86 2.65
CA MET A 68 0.14 23.70 3.70
C MET A 68 0.87 25.06 3.69
N PRO A 69 0.17 26.19 3.91
CA PRO A 69 0.81 27.50 4.05
C PRO A 69 1.91 27.48 5.10
N GLY A 70 3.11 27.96 4.73
CA GLY A 70 4.26 28.06 5.63
C GLY A 70 5.12 26.80 5.76
N ILE A 71 4.79 25.69 5.09
CA ILE A 71 5.56 24.44 5.12
C ILE A 71 5.88 23.98 3.68
N SER A 72 7.05 23.35 3.48
CA SER A 72 7.37 22.68 2.22
C SER A 72 6.42 21.50 2.02
N GLY A 73 5.61 21.52 0.96
CA GLY A 73 4.64 20.46 0.69
C GLY A 73 5.29 19.08 0.52
N VAL A 74 4.56 18.04 0.91
CA VAL A 74 4.99 16.65 0.78
C VAL A 74 4.44 16.06 -0.51
N ARG A 75 5.34 15.65 -1.41
CA ARG A 75 4.99 14.93 -2.64
C ARG A 75 5.05 13.42 -2.41
N ILE A 76 3.97 12.72 -2.75
CA ILE A 76 3.92 11.27 -2.73
C ILE A 76 4.59 10.74 -3.99
N ALA A 77 5.79 10.16 -3.83
CA ALA A 77 6.52 9.48 -4.89
C ALA A 77 5.95 8.07 -5.14
N ASP A 78 6.31 7.49 -6.28
CA ASP A 78 6.01 6.09 -6.58
C ASP A 78 6.73 5.19 -5.55
N GLY A 79 6.03 4.17 -5.06
CA GLY A 79 6.44 3.39 -3.89
C GLY A 79 6.05 4.00 -2.52
N CYS A 80 5.78 5.31 -2.43
CA CYS A 80 5.26 5.93 -1.20
C CYS A 80 3.73 5.87 -1.07
N ASN A 81 3.02 5.35 -2.06
CA ASN A 81 1.55 5.26 -2.08
C ASN A 81 0.99 3.98 -1.45
N GLY A 82 1.85 3.03 -1.07
CA GLY A 82 1.45 1.77 -0.44
C GLY A 82 1.06 0.65 -1.41
N LEU A 83 1.16 0.86 -2.73
CA LEU A 83 0.78 -0.12 -3.75
C LEU A 83 1.57 -1.43 -3.61
N ALA A 84 2.89 -1.36 -3.42
CA ALA A 84 3.72 -2.55 -3.22
C ALA A 84 3.31 -3.32 -1.96
N THR A 85 3.01 -2.62 -0.86
CA THR A 85 2.56 -3.24 0.39
C THR A 85 1.21 -3.92 0.22
N ILE A 86 0.26 -3.29 -0.49
CA ILE A 86 -1.04 -3.88 -0.82
C ILE A 86 -0.85 -5.17 -1.60
N GLY A 87 -0.08 -5.14 -2.70
CA GLY A 87 0.09 -6.30 -3.55
C GLY A 87 0.77 -7.47 -2.85
N LEU A 88 1.80 -7.22 -2.04
CA LEU A 88 2.44 -8.25 -1.23
C LEU A 88 1.48 -8.87 -0.23
N PHE A 89 0.70 -8.05 0.48
CA PHE A 89 -0.27 -8.57 1.46
C PHE A 89 -1.36 -9.41 0.78
N VAL A 90 -1.92 -8.92 -0.33
CA VAL A 90 -2.89 -9.69 -1.14
C VAL A 90 -2.27 -10.99 -1.62
N GLY A 91 -1.04 -10.97 -2.13
CA GLY A 91 -0.32 -12.15 -2.54
C GLY A 91 -0.14 -13.18 -1.42
N PHE A 92 0.18 -12.73 -0.20
CA PHE A 92 0.30 -13.62 0.96
C PHE A 92 -1.03 -14.22 1.38
N VAL A 93 -2.11 -13.43 1.38
CA VAL A 93 -3.47 -13.93 1.64
C VAL A 93 -3.88 -14.98 0.61
N VAL A 94 -3.53 -14.78 -0.66
CA VAL A 94 -3.79 -15.75 -1.75
C VAL A 94 -2.94 -17.01 -1.58
N ALA A 95 -1.68 -16.90 -1.18
CA ALA A 95 -0.79 -18.05 -0.96
C ALA A 95 -1.16 -18.89 0.28
N TYR A 96 -1.88 -18.30 1.24
CA TYR A 96 -2.25 -18.96 2.48
C TYR A 96 -3.17 -20.18 2.24
N PRO A 97 -2.83 -21.38 2.75
CA PRO A 97 -3.67 -22.57 2.60
C PRO A 97 -4.92 -22.48 3.51
N GLY A 98 -6.00 -21.85 3.02
CA GLY A 98 -7.27 -21.71 3.75
C GLY A 98 -8.51 -21.70 2.86
N ARG A 99 -9.70 -21.51 3.44
CA ARG A 99 -10.96 -21.43 2.68
C ARG A 99 -11.01 -20.15 1.83
N PHE A 100 -11.34 -20.25 0.54
CA PHE A 100 -11.32 -19.11 -0.40
C PHE A 100 -12.19 -17.91 0.06
N TRP A 101 -13.38 -18.16 0.59
CA TRP A 101 -14.27 -17.09 1.08
C TRP A 101 -13.68 -16.25 2.22
N ARG A 102 -12.91 -16.87 3.12
CA ARG A 102 -12.21 -16.12 4.17
C ARG A 102 -11.14 -15.22 3.55
N ARG A 103 -10.36 -15.73 2.59
CA ARG A 103 -9.35 -14.95 1.86
C ARG A 103 -9.98 -13.72 1.20
N LEU A 104 -11.12 -13.90 0.53
CA LEU A 104 -11.81 -12.81 -0.16
C LEU A 104 -12.33 -11.72 0.81
N ALA A 105 -12.70 -12.08 2.05
CA ALA A 105 -13.09 -11.11 3.07
C ALA A 105 -11.88 -10.38 3.68
N PHE A 106 -10.73 -11.05 3.81
CA PHE A 106 -9.51 -10.44 4.36
C PHE A 106 -8.84 -9.44 3.40
N ILE A 107 -8.95 -9.65 2.10
CA ILE A 107 -8.38 -8.74 1.09
C ILE A 107 -8.90 -7.29 1.24
N PRO A 108 -10.20 -6.98 1.16
CA PRO A 108 -10.68 -5.60 1.25
C PRO A 108 -10.38 -4.98 2.61
N LEU A 109 -10.47 -5.76 3.70
CA LEU A 109 -10.11 -5.30 5.04
C LEU A 109 -8.63 -4.88 5.09
N SER A 110 -7.74 -5.68 4.51
CA SER A 110 -6.31 -5.37 4.49
C SER A 110 -5.97 -4.16 3.64
N ILE A 111 -6.61 -4.01 2.47
CA ILE A 111 -6.42 -2.84 1.61
C ILE A 111 -6.83 -1.58 2.36
N LEU A 112 -7.98 -1.61 3.05
CA LEU A 112 -8.46 -0.49 3.85
C LEU A 112 -7.46 -0.10 4.94
N VAL A 113 -6.97 -1.08 5.70
CA VAL A 113 -5.99 -0.85 6.78
C VAL A 113 -4.69 -0.27 6.22
N ILE A 114 -4.15 -0.84 5.13
CA ILE A 114 -2.90 -0.37 4.53
C ILE A 114 -3.07 1.05 3.98
N CYS A 115 -4.18 1.36 3.31
CA CYS A 115 -4.48 2.71 2.85
C CYS A 115 -4.56 3.70 4.03
N ALA A 116 -5.24 3.34 5.12
CA ALA A 116 -5.32 4.19 6.31
C ALA A 116 -3.95 4.45 6.94
N THR A 117 -3.11 3.42 7.09
CA THR A 117 -1.74 3.57 7.58
C THR A 117 -0.89 4.43 6.66
N ASN A 118 -1.05 4.30 5.34
CA ASN A 118 -0.32 5.10 4.36
C ASN A 118 -0.69 6.59 4.44
N VAL A 119 -1.99 6.90 4.54
CA VAL A 119 -2.50 8.26 4.77
C VAL A 119 -1.94 8.82 6.08
N GLY A 120 -1.97 8.05 7.17
CA GLY A 120 -1.40 8.46 8.45
C GLY A 120 0.09 8.79 8.37
N ARG A 121 0.86 8.01 7.60
CA ARG A 121 2.27 8.29 7.34
C ARG A 121 2.49 9.61 6.61
N VAL A 122 1.70 9.89 5.57
CA VAL A 122 1.79 11.17 4.83
C VAL A 122 1.43 12.34 5.74
N VAL A 123 0.37 12.23 6.52
CA VAL A 123 -0.02 13.25 7.51
C VAL A 123 1.10 13.48 8.52
N ALA A 124 1.71 12.41 9.05
CA ALA A 124 2.84 12.53 9.97
C ALA A 124 4.02 13.28 9.32
N MET A 125 4.40 12.95 8.09
CA MET A 125 5.46 13.65 7.35
C MET A 125 5.15 15.13 7.08
N VAL A 126 3.88 15.51 6.94
CA VAL A 126 3.48 16.91 6.75
C VAL A 126 3.58 17.71 8.06
N LEU A 127 3.36 17.06 9.20
CA LEU A 127 3.34 17.70 10.52
C LEU A 127 4.72 17.78 11.20
N THR A 128 5.69 17.00 10.76
CA THR A 128 7.07 16.95 11.30
C THR A 128 8.06 17.64 10.39
#